data_AF-A0A816TS06-F1
#
_entry.id   AF-A0A816TS06-F1
#
_cell.length_a   1.000
_cell.length_b   1.000
_cell.length_c   1.000
_cell.angle_alpha   90.00
_cell.angle_beta   90.00
_cell.angle_gamma   90.00
#
_symmetry.space_group_name_H-M   'P 1'
#
loop_
_entity.id
_entity.type
_entity.pdbx_description
1 polymer ?
#
loop_
_entity_poly.entity_id
_entity_poly.type
_entity_poly.pdbx_seq_one_letter_code
_entity_poly.pdbx_strand_id
1 'polypeptide(L)'
;MSSSHLSHLVFLSRFSGFLRFLRLLADYDWWSCPLIVDRNSDFGINDHKDINDNFMSSRKRDEEGRQNISSAMFLAAPYDKASEAWTTFSPNLSVSKRFLKSILALVASARSSANVLSKLVLQEHNDSVQWESLFRPPLDKYDAVVLLHRENLPYPRRLLFPPKLNQGPKAGDHVARWEASTYVNRFLLPGYLERSHEQLKEELMLDSDPTKCFLSKRFGMLLKPWYDHLGGDLIGLTWTKQKSKKRKRDEDETDPKEILKAVGEMGKGLVRDILVAQVSMTFLKA
;
A
#
# COMPACT_ATOMS: atom_id res chain seq x y z
N MET A 1 20.89 27.78 4.42
CA MET A 1 20.10 26.57 4.70
C MET A 1 18.65 27.02 4.87
N SER A 2 17.80 26.70 3.89
CA SER A 2 16.41 27.16 3.87
C SER A 2 15.60 26.31 4.84
N SER A 3 15.42 26.79 6.07
CA SER A 3 14.43 26.22 6.99
C SER A 3 13.06 26.48 6.39
N SER A 4 12.43 25.45 5.82
CA SER A 4 11.05 25.53 5.35
C SER A 4 10.12 25.54 6.56
N HIS A 5 10.06 26.66 7.27
CA HIS A 5 8.97 26.93 8.20
C HIS A 5 7.67 26.91 7.41
N LEU A 6 6.86 25.86 7.61
CA LEU A 6 5.46 25.89 7.18
C LEU A 6 4.81 27.08 7.89
N SER A 7 4.60 28.15 7.13
CA SER A 7 3.96 29.38 7.63
C SER A 7 2.58 29.03 8.18
N HIS A 8 2.32 29.47 9.40
CA HIS A 8 1.10 29.26 10.21
C HIS A 8 -0.17 29.83 9.57
N LEU A 9 -0.55 29.37 8.38
CA LEU A 9 -1.92 29.52 7.90
C LEU A 9 -2.73 28.39 8.50
N VAL A 10 -3.51 28.71 9.54
CA VAL A 10 -4.54 27.86 10.13
C VAL A 10 -5.35 27.20 9.00
N PHE A 11 -5.66 25.91 9.16
CA PHE A 11 -6.43 25.16 8.17
C PHE A 11 -7.86 25.69 8.10
N LEU A 12 -8.11 26.62 7.17
CA LEU A 12 -9.43 27.26 6.99
C LEU A 12 -10.50 26.29 6.45
N SER A 13 -10.09 25.15 5.89
CA SER A 13 -11.00 24.07 5.47
C SER A 13 -10.31 22.71 5.38
N ARG A 14 -11.09 21.63 5.47
CA ARG A 14 -10.63 20.24 5.27
C ARG A 14 -9.91 20.04 3.93
N PHE A 15 -10.42 20.67 2.86
CA PHE A 15 -9.83 20.60 1.53
C PHE A 15 -8.46 21.28 1.46
N SER A 16 -8.34 22.47 2.03
CA SER A 16 -7.06 23.21 2.05
C SER A 16 -6.00 22.47 2.87
N GLY A 17 -6.39 21.85 4.00
CA GLY A 17 -5.49 21.02 4.81
C GLY A 17 -5.02 19.78 4.07
N PHE A 18 -5.95 19.04 3.44
CA PHE A 18 -5.59 17.86 2.66
C PHE A 18 -4.70 18.20 1.46
N LEU A 19 -5.00 19.29 0.74
CA LEU A 19 -4.17 19.73 -0.38
C LEU A 19 -2.75 20.11 0.06
N ARG A 20 -2.59 20.80 1.18
CA ARG A 20 -1.27 21.13 1.75
C ARG A 20 -0.50 19.89 2.14
N PHE A 21 -1.16 18.92 2.75
CA PHE A 21 -0.55 17.62 3.07
C PHE A 21 -0.06 16.91 1.81
N LEU A 22 -0.87 16.85 0.75
CA LEU A 22 -0.47 16.24 -0.52
C LEU A 22 0.72 16.99 -1.17
N ARG A 23 0.74 18.33 -1.11
CA ARG A 23 1.88 19.12 -1.61
C ARG A 23 3.15 18.90 -0.79
N LEU A 24 3.04 18.83 0.55
CA LEU A 24 4.17 18.45 1.41
C LEU A 24 4.72 17.09 0.99
N LEU A 25 3.87 16.08 0.83
CA LEU A 25 4.31 14.76 0.36
C LEU A 25 4.97 14.80 -1.03
N ALA A 26 4.44 15.59 -1.95
CA ALA A 26 4.90 15.63 -3.33
C ALA A 26 6.21 16.41 -3.53
N ASP A 27 6.37 17.53 -2.83
CA ASP A 27 7.40 18.53 -3.15
C ASP A 27 8.49 18.62 -2.08
N TYR A 28 8.33 17.95 -0.94
CA TYR A 28 9.36 17.89 0.09
C TYR A 28 10.53 17.00 -0.34
N ASP A 29 11.75 17.45 -0.07
CA ASP A 29 12.96 16.67 -0.33
C ASP A 29 13.23 15.68 0.80
N TRP A 30 12.55 14.54 0.72
CA TRP A 30 12.69 13.43 1.66
C TRP A 30 14.10 12.82 1.69
N TRP A 31 14.91 13.05 0.65
CA TRP A 31 16.25 12.48 0.56
C TRP A 31 17.26 13.31 1.37
N SER A 32 17.22 14.63 1.19
CA SER A 32 18.25 15.53 1.75
C SER A 32 17.86 16.24 3.04
N CYS A 33 16.58 16.25 3.41
CA CYS A 33 16.08 17.03 4.54
C CYS A 33 15.26 16.19 5.55
N PRO A 34 15.54 16.27 6.87
CA PRO A 34 14.66 15.70 7.89
C PRO A 34 13.43 16.59 8.10
N LEU A 35 12.24 15.99 8.14
CA LEU A 35 11.01 16.74 8.44
C LEU A 35 10.85 16.85 9.96
N ILE A 36 10.97 18.09 10.45
CA ILE A 36 10.84 18.41 11.88
C ILE A 36 9.38 18.82 12.17
N VAL A 37 8.71 18.04 13.00
CA VAL A 37 7.32 18.26 13.40
C VAL A 37 7.28 18.81 14.82
N ASP A 38 7.19 20.13 14.92
CA ASP A 38 7.11 20.84 16.19
C ASP A 38 5.74 21.50 16.39
N ARG A 39 4.82 20.77 17.02
CA ARG A 39 3.46 21.26 17.21
C ARG A 39 3.35 22.34 18.30
N ASN A 40 4.11 22.18 19.38
CA ASN A 40 3.96 23.01 20.58
C ASN A 40 5.18 23.91 20.83
N SER A 41 6.15 23.92 19.92
CA SER A 41 7.44 24.60 20.13
C SER A 41 8.25 23.97 21.27
N ASP A 42 8.24 22.65 21.35
CA ASP A 42 8.85 21.87 22.44
C ASP A 42 10.35 21.57 22.20
N PHE A 43 10.89 21.89 21.01
CA PHE A 43 12.31 21.66 20.73
C PHE A 43 13.23 22.64 21.46
N GLY A 44 14.26 22.10 22.09
CA GLY A 44 15.34 22.85 22.70
C GLY A 44 16.40 23.31 21.69
N ILE A 45 17.31 24.17 22.17
CA ILE A 45 18.39 24.78 21.36
C ILE A 45 19.32 23.74 20.71
N ASN A 46 19.56 22.61 21.39
CA ASN A 46 20.44 21.54 20.89
C ASN A 46 19.71 20.52 20.01
N ASP A 47 18.37 20.50 20.04
CA ASP A 47 17.60 19.42 19.41
C ASP A 47 17.73 19.42 17.89
N HIS A 48 17.82 20.60 17.27
CA HIS A 48 18.07 20.73 15.84
C HIS A 48 19.40 20.11 15.42
N LYS A 49 20.44 20.24 16.25
CA LYS A 49 21.74 19.65 16.00
C LYS A 49 21.66 18.13 16.13
N ASP A 50 21.05 17.64 17.21
CA ASP A 50 20.87 16.20 17.45
C ASP A 50 20.09 15.54 16.31
N ILE A 51 19.01 16.17 15.85
CA ILE A 51 18.21 15.71 14.71
C ILE A 51 19.05 15.63 13.44
N ASN A 52 19.85 16.67 13.16
CA ASN A 52 20.68 16.70 11.96
C ASN A 52 21.78 15.63 12.02
N ASP A 53 22.43 15.45 13.17
CA ASP A 53 23.48 14.45 13.36
C ASP A 53 22.90 13.01 13.22
N ASN A 54 21.70 12.77 13.75
CA ASN A 54 20.96 11.51 13.57
C ASN A 54 20.57 11.28 12.11
N PHE A 55 20.07 12.31 11.43
CA PHE A 55 19.71 12.25 10.02
C PHE A 55 20.93 11.90 9.15
N MET A 56 22.05 12.62 9.30
CA MET A 56 23.28 12.35 8.54
C MET A 56 23.82 10.95 8.82
N SER A 57 23.75 10.50 10.07
CA SER A 57 24.16 9.15 10.46
C SER A 57 23.27 8.06 9.85
N SER A 58 21.96 8.32 9.70
CA SER A 58 21.04 7.40 9.01
C SER A 58 21.37 7.28 7.51
N ARG A 59 21.64 8.42 6.83
CA ARG A 59 21.98 8.45 5.40
C ARG A 59 23.35 7.84 5.12
N LYS A 60 24.35 8.05 5.98
CA LYS A 60 25.67 7.43 5.84
C LYS A 60 25.62 5.89 5.98
N ARG A 61 24.79 5.37 6.90
CA ARG A 61 24.59 3.92 7.05
C ARG A 61 24.01 3.27 5.80
N ASP A 62 23.17 3.99 5.05
CA ASP A 62 22.63 3.55 3.76
C ASP A 62 23.70 3.45 2.67
N GLU A 63 24.48 4.50 2.52
CA GLU A 63 25.52 4.58 1.48
C GLU A 63 26.58 3.50 1.66
N GLU A 64 26.93 3.20 2.91
CA GLU A 64 27.91 2.17 3.25
C GLU A 64 27.35 0.73 3.20
N GLY A 65 26.04 0.56 2.94
CA GLY A 65 25.40 -0.76 2.82
C GLY A 65 25.47 -1.62 4.09
N ARG A 66 25.81 -1.03 5.25
CA ARG A 66 26.04 -1.75 6.51
C ARG A 66 24.76 -2.08 7.28
N GLN A 67 23.63 -1.45 6.94
CA GLN A 67 22.31 -1.74 7.49
C GLN A 67 21.29 -1.73 6.35
N ASN A 68 20.43 -2.75 6.28
CA ASN A 68 19.40 -2.91 5.24
C ASN A 68 18.15 -2.06 5.51
N ILE A 69 18.18 -1.20 6.54
CA ILE A 69 17.02 -0.52 7.09
C ILE A 69 17.41 0.94 7.40
N SER A 70 17.12 1.82 6.46
CA SER A 70 16.99 3.24 6.75
C SER A 70 15.61 3.70 6.37
N SER A 71 15.12 4.60 7.19
CA SER A 71 13.78 5.13 7.14
C SER A 71 13.54 5.92 5.85
N ALA A 72 12.38 5.65 5.23
CA ALA A 72 11.95 6.28 3.97
C ALA A 72 11.70 7.77 4.09
N MET A 73 11.23 8.15 5.26
CA MET A 73 11.08 9.52 5.67
C MET A 73 11.82 9.64 6.99
N PHE A 74 12.47 10.77 7.21
CA PHE A 74 12.99 11.09 8.53
C PHE A 74 12.02 12.08 9.16
N LEU A 75 11.26 11.62 10.15
CA LEU A 75 10.26 12.38 10.88
C LEU A 75 10.77 12.60 12.30
N ALA A 76 11.26 13.81 12.58
CA ALA A 76 11.67 14.19 13.91
C ALA A 76 10.51 14.83 14.66
N ALA A 77 10.28 14.37 15.89
CA ALA A 77 9.36 14.99 16.84
C ALA A 77 10.09 15.19 18.19
N PRO A 78 9.60 16.05 19.10
CA PRO A 78 10.24 16.27 20.41
C PRO A 78 10.49 14.98 21.20
N TYR A 79 9.58 14.01 21.07
CA TYR A 79 9.67 12.69 21.71
C TYR A 79 10.45 11.65 20.89
N ASP A 80 10.82 11.95 19.63
CA ASP A 80 11.52 11.04 18.72
C ASP A 80 12.42 11.83 17.76
N LYS A 81 13.61 12.20 18.24
CA LYS A 81 14.60 12.97 17.47
C LYS A 81 15.36 12.13 16.44
N ALA A 82 15.28 10.80 16.54
CA ALA A 82 16.00 9.85 15.69
C ALA A 82 15.13 9.25 14.58
N SER A 83 13.82 9.56 14.57
CA SER A 83 12.85 9.01 13.62
C SER A 83 12.75 7.49 13.71
N GLU A 84 12.76 6.94 14.92
CA GLU A 84 12.74 5.49 15.15
C GLU A 84 11.32 4.94 15.36
N ALA A 85 10.39 5.76 15.86
CA ALA A 85 9.07 5.30 16.27
C ALA A 85 8.15 4.93 15.10
N TRP A 86 8.23 5.67 13.98
CA TRP A 86 7.22 5.60 12.92
C TRP A 86 7.72 5.11 11.56
N THR A 87 9.02 5.16 11.31
CA THR A 87 9.57 4.97 9.95
C THR A 87 10.53 3.80 9.80
N THR A 88 10.84 3.10 10.90
CA THR A 88 11.82 1.99 10.96
C THR A 88 11.28 0.66 10.44
N PHE A 89 10.01 0.35 10.68
CA PHE A 89 9.45 -0.99 10.45
C PHE A 89 8.67 -1.15 9.13
N SER A 90 8.38 -0.05 8.46
CA SER A 90 7.66 -0.08 7.20
C SER A 90 7.96 1.17 6.38
N PRO A 91 8.21 1.02 5.07
CA PRO A 91 8.22 -0.23 4.31
C PRO A 91 9.52 -1.05 4.48
N ASN A 92 9.44 -2.30 4.96
CA ASN A 92 10.55 -3.25 5.18
C ASN A 92 11.22 -3.67 3.85
N LEU A 93 12.55 -3.77 3.87
CA LEU A 93 13.47 -3.65 2.74
C LEU A 93 14.47 -4.81 2.67
N SER A 94 14.49 -5.44 1.50
CA SER A 94 15.75 -5.85 0.91
C SER A 94 15.94 -5.07 -0.39
N VAL A 95 17.11 -4.43 -0.49
CA VAL A 95 17.66 -3.65 -1.61
C VAL A 95 17.04 -2.27 -1.80
N SER A 96 17.83 -1.26 -1.43
CA SER A 96 17.73 0.20 -1.65
C SER A 96 17.03 0.71 -2.92
N LYS A 97 16.93 -0.09 -3.99
CA LYS A 97 16.15 0.24 -5.20
C LYS A 97 14.64 0.15 -5.00
N ARG A 98 14.16 -0.70 -4.08
CA ARG A 98 12.71 -0.87 -3.80
C ARG A 98 12.17 0.23 -2.89
N PHE A 99 13.03 0.77 -2.04
CA PHE A 99 12.78 1.92 -1.16
C PHE A 99 12.44 3.17 -1.94
N LEU A 100 13.36 3.57 -2.82
CA LEU A 100 13.21 4.73 -3.68
C LEU A 100 11.94 4.59 -4.51
N LYS A 101 11.63 3.39 -5.01
CA LYS A 101 10.39 3.12 -5.74
C LYS A 101 9.13 3.36 -4.89
N SER A 102 9.12 3.00 -3.60
CA SER A 102 7.96 3.21 -2.73
C SER A 102 7.73 4.69 -2.41
N ILE A 103 8.80 5.43 -2.11
CA ILE A 103 8.72 6.88 -1.89
C ILE A 103 8.31 7.57 -3.18
N LEU A 104 8.96 7.25 -4.30
CA LEU A 104 8.60 7.81 -5.60
C LEU A 104 7.15 7.49 -5.97
N ALA A 105 6.63 6.29 -5.64
CA ALA A 105 5.24 5.95 -5.85
C ALA A 105 4.30 6.79 -4.97
N LEU A 106 4.65 7.01 -3.69
CA LEU A 106 3.90 7.88 -2.79
C LEU A 106 3.91 9.33 -3.30
N VAL A 107 5.09 9.87 -3.61
CA VAL A 107 5.30 11.21 -4.17
C VAL A 107 4.53 11.41 -5.47
N ALA A 108 4.61 10.46 -6.40
CA ALA A 108 3.87 10.52 -7.66
C ALA A 108 2.35 10.46 -7.44
N SER A 109 1.89 9.65 -6.49
CA SER A 109 0.47 9.59 -6.11
C SER A 109 0.02 10.92 -5.52
N ALA A 110 0.79 11.46 -4.57
CA ALA A 110 0.49 12.72 -3.90
C ALA A 110 0.46 13.88 -4.90
N ARG A 111 1.43 13.95 -5.83
CA ARG A 111 1.49 14.97 -6.89
C ARG A 111 0.29 14.87 -7.83
N SER A 112 -0.07 13.67 -8.28
CA SER A 112 -1.24 13.46 -9.13
C SER A 112 -2.53 13.89 -8.42
N SER A 113 -2.72 13.45 -7.17
CA SER A 113 -3.89 13.81 -6.37
C SER A 113 -3.94 15.29 -6.04
N ALA A 114 -2.81 15.95 -5.75
CA ALA A 114 -2.74 17.38 -5.50
C ALA A 114 -3.14 18.19 -6.74
N ASN A 115 -2.75 17.74 -7.93
CA ASN A 115 -3.11 18.38 -9.20
C ASN A 115 -4.62 18.25 -9.47
N VAL A 116 -5.20 17.05 -9.30
CA VAL A 116 -6.65 16.82 -9.45
C VAL A 116 -7.42 17.65 -8.43
N LEU A 117 -7.04 17.61 -7.15
CA LEU A 117 -7.69 18.36 -6.09
C LEU A 117 -7.58 19.88 -6.29
N SER A 118 -6.42 20.38 -6.76
CA SER A 118 -6.26 21.80 -7.07
C SER A 118 -7.21 22.24 -8.19
N LYS A 119 -7.36 21.43 -9.25
CA LYS A 119 -8.30 21.72 -10.34
C LYS A 119 -9.74 21.74 -9.85
N LEU A 120 -10.14 20.74 -9.06
CA LEU A 120 -11.50 20.65 -8.50
C LEU A 120 -11.84 21.86 -7.62
N VAL A 121 -10.89 22.31 -6.79
CA VAL A 121 -11.07 23.49 -5.92
C VAL A 121 -11.14 24.78 -6.75
N LEU A 122 -10.30 24.94 -7.78
CA LEU A 122 -10.27 26.16 -8.60
C LEU A 122 -11.46 26.29 -9.55
N GLN A 123 -12.01 25.16 -10.01
CA GLN A 123 -13.09 25.14 -11.00
C GLN A 123 -14.49 25.04 -10.37
N GLU A 124 -14.60 25.05 -9.03
CA GLU A 124 -15.85 24.84 -8.27
C GLU A 124 -16.67 23.63 -8.77
N HIS A 125 -15.97 22.60 -9.25
CA HIS A 125 -16.59 21.54 -10.03
C HIS A 125 -17.21 20.48 -9.11
N ASN A 126 -18.52 20.27 -9.23
CA ASN A 126 -19.27 19.16 -8.59
C ASN A 126 -19.13 17.83 -9.36
N ASP A 127 -17.96 17.58 -9.96
CA ASP A 127 -17.73 16.31 -10.66
C ASP A 127 -17.43 15.19 -9.66
N SER A 128 -18.48 14.47 -9.26
CA SER A 128 -18.38 13.34 -8.34
C SER A 128 -17.37 12.29 -8.80
N VAL A 129 -17.25 12.04 -10.12
CA VAL A 129 -16.35 11.02 -10.67
C VAL A 129 -14.89 11.38 -10.42
N GLN A 130 -14.53 12.66 -10.58
CA GLN A 130 -13.18 13.14 -10.28
C GLN A 130 -12.88 13.10 -8.79
N TRP A 131 -13.84 13.46 -7.92
CA TRP A 131 -13.68 13.33 -6.47
C TRP A 131 -13.46 11.89 -6.03
N GLU A 132 -14.24 10.95 -6.55
CA GLU A 132 -14.05 9.52 -6.28
C GLU A 132 -12.67 9.02 -6.72
N SER A 133 -12.11 9.57 -7.80
CA SER A 133 -10.82 9.14 -8.34
C SER A 133 -9.65 9.41 -7.39
N LEU A 134 -9.75 10.42 -6.52
CA LEU A 134 -8.74 10.75 -5.50
C LEU A 134 -8.55 9.65 -4.46
N PHE A 135 -9.63 8.89 -4.19
CA PHE A 135 -9.69 7.88 -3.13
C PHE A 135 -9.81 6.46 -3.68
N ARG A 136 -9.88 6.30 -5.01
CA ARG A 136 -9.95 5.00 -5.67
C ARG A 136 -8.54 4.41 -5.83
N PRO A 137 -8.32 3.12 -5.52
CA PRO A 137 -7.02 2.50 -5.69
C PRO A 137 -6.61 2.48 -7.18
N PRO A 138 -5.40 2.96 -7.54
CA PRO A 138 -4.89 2.93 -8.90
C PRO A 138 -4.46 1.52 -9.29
N LEU A 139 -5.02 0.96 -10.37
CA LEU A 139 -4.75 -0.42 -10.82
C LEU A 139 -3.48 -0.56 -11.67
N ASP A 140 -3.05 0.53 -12.28
CA ASP A 140 -1.91 0.64 -13.19
C ASP A 140 -0.55 0.50 -12.52
N LYS A 141 -0.51 0.47 -11.18
CA LYS A 141 0.72 0.38 -10.38
C LYS A 141 1.11 -1.06 -10.03
N TYR A 142 0.26 -2.02 -10.36
CA TYR A 142 0.45 -3.43 -10.01
C TYR A 142 0.73 -4.25 -11.27
N ASP A 143 1.54 -5.30 -11.12
CA ASP A 143 1.81 -6.26 -12.19
C ASP A 143 0.60 -7.18 -12.43
N ALA A 144 -0.12 -7.51 -11.35
CA ALA A 144 -1.39 -8.22 -11.37
C ALA A 144 -2.30 -7.73 -10.25
N VAL A 145 -3.59 -7.97 -10.39
CA VAL A 145 -4.61 -7.58 -9.41
C VAL A 145 -5.49 -8.79 -9.13
N VAL A 146 -5.66 -9.09 -7.83
CA VAL A 146 -6.61 -10.09 -7.33
C VAL A 146 -7.83 -9.36 -6.80
N LEU A 147 -8.98 -9.67 -7.37
CA LEU A 147 -10.26 -9.13 -6.96
C LEU A 147 -10.94 -10.15 -6.06
N LEU A 148 -11.47 -9.69 -4.94
CA LEU A 148 -12.13 -10.52 -3.93
C LEU A 148 -13.65 -10.45 -4.10
N HIS A 149 -14.35 -11.50 -3.66
CA HIS A 149 -15.79 -11.46 -3.49
C HIS A 149 -16.12 -10.53 -2.33
N ARG A 150 -16.57 -9.31 -2.65
CA ARG A 150 -16.90 -8.27 -1.66
C ARG A 150 -17.83 -8.78 -0.57
N GLU A 151 -18.82 -9.58 -0.95
CA GLU A 151 -19.78 -10.18 0.00
C GLU A 151 -19.17 -11.15 1.01
N ASN A 152 -17.97 -11.65 0.74
CA ASN A 152 -17.25 -12.58 1.61
C ASN A 152 -16.22 -11.86 2.50
N LEU A 153 -16.17 -10.52 2.45
CA LEU A 153 -15.33 -9.71 3.32
C LEU A 153 -16.04 -9.41 4.65
N PRO A 154 -15.31 -9.15 5.75
CA PRO A 154 -15.92 -8.82 7.04
C PRO A 154 -16.73 -7.52 7.01
N TYR A 155 -16.25 -6.53 6.24
CA TYR A 155 -16.80 -5.17 6.23
C TYR A 155 -17.02 -4.62 4.82
N PRO A 156 -17.87 -5.25 3.98
CA PRO A 156 -18.05 -4.87 2.57
C PRO A 156 -18.47 -3.41 2.38
N ARG A 157 -19.17 -2.83 3.35
CA ARG A 157 -19.68 -1.45 3.29
C ARG A 157 -18.66 -0.37 3.67
N ARG A 158 -17.48 -0.75 4.20
CA ARG A 158 -16.44 0.24 4.55
C ARG A 158 -15.68 0.78 3.34
N LEU A 159 -15.59 -0.01 2.27
CA LEU A 159 -14.99 0.45 1.02
C LEU A 159 -15.92 1.46 0.32
N LEU A 160 -15.52 2.73 0.34
CA LEU A 160 -16.29 3.83 -0.25
C LEU A 160 -16.31 3.75 -1.78
N PHE A 161 -15.15 3.54 -2.39
CA PHE A 161 -14.99 3.58 -3.84
C PHE A 161 -14.32 2.30 -4.34
N PRO A 162 -15.09 1.33 -4.86
CA PRO A 162 -14.50 0.12 -5.42
C PRO A 162 -13.65 0.44 -6.65
N PRO A 163 -12.66 -0.43 -6.97
CA PRO A 163 -11.85 -0.29 -8.16
C PRO A 163 -12.72 -0.29 -9.41
N LYS A 164 -12.48 0.69 -10.29
CA LYS A 164 -13.12 0.73 -11.62
C LYS A 164 -12.27 -0.11 -12.57
N LEU A 165 -12.76 -1.30 -12.89
CA LEU A 165 -12.26 -2.09 -13.98
C LEU A 165 -12.80 -1.48 -15.28
N ASN A 166 -11.95 -0.80 -16.03
CA ASN A 166 -12.34 -0.28 -17.33
C ASN A 166 -12.68 -1.47 -18.22
N GLN A 167 -13.95 -1.72 -18.51
CA GLN A 167 -14.45 -2.83 -19.34
C GLN A 167 -14.03 -2.74 -20.83
N GLY A 168 -12.98 -1.99 -21.16
CA GLY A 168 -12.43 -1.85 -22.51
C GLY A 168 -11.16 -2.68 -22.71
N PRO A 169 -10.58 -2.69 -23.93
CA PRO A 169 -9.43 -3.53 -24.33
C PRO A 169 -8.10 -3.28 -23.57
N LYS A 170 -8.10 -2.42 -22.55
CA LYS A 170 -7.00 -2.18 -21.58
C LYS A 170 -7.27 -2.79 -20.20
N ALA A 171 -8.43 -3.43 -19.98
CA ALA A 171 -8.61 -4.35 -18.86
C ALA A 171 -7.58 -5.46 -19.05
N GLY A 172 -6.73 -5.65 -18.05
CA GLY A 172 -5.70 -6.66 -18.07
C GLY A 172 -6.23 -8.04 -18.47
N ASP A 173 -5.38 -8.87 -19.06
CA ASP A 173 -5.75 -10.22 -19.46
C ASP A 173 -6.27 -10.98 -18.24
N HIS A 174 -7.49 -11.50 -18.36
CA HIS A 174 -8.09 -12.34 -17.33
C HIS A 174 -7.30 -13.66 -17.26
N VAL A 175 -6.77 -13.97 -16.08
CA VAL A 175 -6.07 -15.24 -15.85
C VAL A 175 -7.08 -16.34 -15.57
N ALA A 176 -7.97 -16.10 -14.61
CA ALA A 176 -9.05 -16.99 -14.24
C ALA A 176 -10.07 -16.28 -13.34
N ARG A 177 -11.24 -16.91 -13.21
CA ARG A 177 -12.36 -16.51 -12.37
C ARG A 177 -12.73 -17.67 -11.44
N TRP A 178 -13.03 -17.36 -10.19
CA TRP A 178 -13.43 -18.32 -9.17
C TRP A 178 -14.80 -17.98 -8.59
N GLU A 179 -15.54 -19.03 -8.28
CA GLU A 179 -16.86 -18.91 -7.66
C GLU A 179 -16.76 -18.52 -6.19
N ALA A 180 -17.76 -17.78 -5.72
CA ALA A 180 -17.88 -17.42 -4.32
C ALA A 180 -18.17 -18.67 -3.49
N SER A 181 -17.60 -18.74 -2.29
CA SER A 181 -18.00 -19.78 -1.33
C SER A 181 -19.42 -19.50 -0.85
N THR A 182 -20.27 -20.52 -0.84
CA THR A 182 -21.61 -20.48 -0.22
C THR A 182 -21.56 -20.60 1.30
N TYR A 183 -20.39 -20.92 1.88
CA TYR A 183 -20.22 -21.22 3.31
C TYR A 183 -19.93 -20.01 4.20
N VAL A 184 -19.88 -18.79 3.64
CA VAL A 184 -19.67 -17.58 4.46
C VAL A 184 -20.99 -17.17 5.11
N ASN A 185 -21.43 -17.95 6.10
CA ASN A 185 -22.58 -17.61 6.93
C ASN A 185 -22.24 -16.40 7.78
N ARG A 186 -22.76 -15.23 7.39
CA ARG A 186 -22.60 -13.95 8.10
C ARG A 186 -23.37 -13.89 9.43
N PHE A 187 -24.17 -14.91 9.72
CA PHE A 187 -25.03 -14.98 10.90
C PHE A 187 -24.90 -16.36 11.54
N LEU A 188 -24.83 -16.38 12.87
CA LEU A 188 -25.03 -17.60 13.65
C LEU A 188 -26.47 -18.05 13.43
N LEU A 189 -26.66 -19.22 12.83
CA LEU A 189 -27.99 -19.82 12.75
C LEU A 189 -28.43 -20.24 14.15
N PRO A 190 -29.73 -20.21 14.49
CA PRO A 190 -30.21 -20.54 15.84
C PRO A 190 -29.68 -21.87 16.40
N GLY A 191 -29.47 -22.90 15.57
CA GLY A 191 -28.90 -24.18 15.97
C GLY A 191 -27.41 -24.15 16.36
N TYR A 192 -26.73 -23.01 16.23
CA TYR A 192 -25.36 -22.81 16.71
C TYR A 192 -25.31 -22.52 18.21
N LEU A 193 -26.37 -21.92 18.77
CA LEU A 193 -26.47 -21.61 20.20
C LEU A 193 -26.62 -22.88 21.06
N GLU A 194 -26.95 -24.01 20.43
CA GLU A 194 -27.07 -25.33 21.08
C GLU A 194 -25.72 -26.08 21.15
N ARG A 195 -24.65 -25.54 20.56
CA ARG A 195 -23.30 -26.16 20.52
C ARG A 195 -22.47 -25.79 21.74
N SER A 196 -21.42 -26.57 22.02
CA SER A 196 -20.52 -26.27 23.15
C SER A 196 -19.75 -24.96 22.92
N HIS A 197 -19.32 -24.31 24.00
CA HIS A 197 -18.54 -23.07 23.90
C HIS A 197 -17.25 -23.23 23.09
N GLU A 198 -16.57 -24.39 23.13
CA GLU A 198 -15.38 -24.63 22.31
C GLU A 198 -15.71 -24.67 20.81
N GLN A 199 -16.80 -25.35 20.44
CA GLN A 199 -17.26 -25.45 19.05
C GLN A 199 -17.72 -24.09 18.52
N LEU A 200 -18.47 -23.34 19.33
CA LEU A 200 -18.86 -21.98 19.03
C LEU A 200 -17.64 -21.08 18.83
N LYS A 201 -16.60 -21.18 19.66
CA LYS A 201 -15.40 -20.34 19.55
C LYS A 201 -14.59 -20.59 18.28
N GLU A 202 -14.46 -21.85 17.84
CA GLU A 202 -13.81 -22.20 16.58
C GLU A 202 -14.60 -21.69 15.36
N GLU A 203 -15.92 -21.71 15.45
CA GLU A 203 -16.81 -21.40 14.34
C GLU A 203 -17.19 -19.90 14.25
N LEU A 204 -17.20 -19.21 15.39
CA LEU A 204 -17.52 -17.80 15.50
C LEU A 204 -16.52 -16.92 14.77
N MET A 205 -15.27 -17.37 14.60
CA MET A 205 -14.20 -16.67 13.87
C MET A 205 -14.24 -15.15 14.09
N LEU A 206 -14.57 -14.72 15.31
CA LEU A 206 -14.78 -13.31 15.64
C LEU A 206 -13.43 -12.61 15.41
N ASP A 207 -13.44 -11.56 14.61
CA ASP A 207 -12.27 -10.78 14.19
C ASP A 207 -11.28 -11.47 13.23
N SER A 208 -11.59 -12.66 12.71
CA SER A 208 -10.80 -13.28 11.64
C SER A 208 -11.09 -12.61 10.30
N ASP A 209 -10.15 -11.77 9.84
CA ASP A 209 -10.19 -11.21 8.49
C ASP A 209 -9.72 -12.28 7.47
N PRO A 210 -10.61 -12.80 6.60
CA PRO A 210 -10.24 -13.81 5.61
C PRO A 210 -9.19 -13.29 4.63
N THR A 211 -9.11 -11.96 4.43
CA THR A 211 -8.07 -11.32 3.64
C THR A 211 -6.70 -11.48 4.29
N LYS A 212 -6.60 -11.26 5.61
CA LYS A 212 -5.35 -11.47 6.35
C LYS A 212 -4.93 -12.94 6.38
N CYS A 213 -5.88 -13.85 6.54
CA CYS A 213 -5.62 -15.28 6.46
C CYS A 213 -5.14 -15.70 5.05
N PHE A 214 -5.75 -15.15 4.00
CA PHE A 214 -5.29 -15.37 2.64
C PHE A 214 -3.86 -14.85 2.45
N LEU A 215 -3.55 -13.65 2.94
CA LEU A 215 -2.26 -12.98 2.86
C LEU A 215 -1.14 -13.65 3.69
N SER A 216 -1.49 -14.34 4.78
CA SER A 216 -0.52 -15.07 5.60
C SER A 216 -0.08 -16.38 4.95
N LYS A 217 -0.88 -16.92 4.02
CA LYS A 217 -0.43 -18.04 3.18
C LYS A 217 0.75 -17.58 2.33
N ARG A 218 1.69 -18.49 2.06
CA ARG A 218 2.91 -18.16 1.30
C ARG A 218 2.57 -17.77 -0.14
N PHE A 219 2.40 -16.47 -0.39
CA PHE A 219 2.79 -15.88 -1.66
C PHE A 219 4.30 -16.09 -1.73
N GLY A 220 4.78 -16.94 -2.64
CA GLY A 220 6.20 -17.28 -2.72
C GLY A 220 7.09 -16.02 -2.74
N MET A 221 8.40 -16.18 -2.55
CA MET A 221 9.39 -15.08 -2.53
C MET A 221 9.41 -14.18 -3.79
N LEU A 222 8.57 -14.48 -4.78
CA LEU A 222 8.41 -13.85 -6.09
C LEU A 222 7.30 -12.80 -6.14
N LEU A 223 6.36 -12.78 -5.20
CA LEU A 223 5.20 -11.86 -5.22
C LEU A 223 5.10 -11.07 -3.91
N LYS A 224 4.95 -9.75 -4.04
CA LYS A 224 4.62 -8.85 -2.93
C LYS A 224 3.17 -8.38 -3.05
N PRO A 225 2.29 -8.74 -2.10
CA PRO A 225 0.92 -8.25 -2.06
C PRO A 225 0.81 -6.86 -1.44
N TRP A 226 -0.15 -6.09 -1.93
CA TRP A 226 -0.58 -4.77 -1.47
C TRP A 226 -2.08 -4.82 -1.28
N TYR A 227 -2.56 -4.46 -0.09
CA TYR A 227 -3.97 -4.58 0.25
C TYR A 227 -4.40 -3.44 1.16
N ASP A 228 -5.70 -3.17 1.15
CA ASP A 228 -6.31 -2.20 2.05
C ASP A 228 -6.74 -2.90 3.35
N HIS A 229 -6.10 -2.51 4.46
CA HIS A 229 -6.40 -3.04 5.79
C HIS A 229 -7.79 -2.62 6.32
N LEU A 230 -8.48 -1.68 5.66
CA LEU A 230 -9.85 -1.25 6.00
C LEU A 230 -10.93 -2.10 5.32
N GLY A 231 -10.55 -3.15 4.58
CA GLY A 231 -11.49 -4.09 3.98
C GLY A 231 -11.79 -3.81 2.51
N GLY A 232 -10.77 -3.38 1.74
CA GLY A 232 -10.89 -3.30 0.29
C GLY A 232 -11.04 -4.67 -0.35
N ASP A 233 -11.76 -4.73 -1.48
CA ASP A 233 -12.00 -5.95 -2.25
C ASP A 233 -10.93 -6.24 -3.30
N LEU A 234 -9.74 -5.66 -3.12
CA LEU A 234 -8.65 -5.69 -4.08
C LEU A 234 -7.32 -5.91 -3.39
N ILE A 235 -6.54 -6.82 -3.96
CA ILE A 235 -5.13 -7.04 -3.62
C ILE A 235 -4.30 -6.79 -4.88
N GLY A 236 -3.42 -5.79 -4.83
CA GLY A 236 -2.42 -5.55 -5.86
C GLY A 236 -1.21 -6.47 -5.66
N LEU A 237 -0.69 -7.05 -6.73
CA LEU A 237 0.49 -7.91 -6.72
C LEU A 237 1.62 -7.26 -7.51
N THR A 238 2.83 -7.33 -6.97
CA THR A 238 4.05 -6.87 -7.65
C THR A 238 5.13 -7.93 -7.62
N TRP A 239 5.85 -8.13 -8.72
CA TRP A 239 6.92 -9.12 -8.80
C TRP A 239 8.15 -8.65 -8.01
N THR A 240 8.58 -9.46 -7.04
CA THR A 240 9.83 -9.26 -6.32
C THR A 240 10.97 -9.91 -7.10
N LYS A 241 11.59 -9.16 -8.02
CA LYS A 241 12.78 -9.64 -8.75
C LYS A 241 13.82 -10.22 -7.77
N GLN A 242 14.01 -11.55 -7.78
CA GLN A 242 15.18 -12.24 -7.25
C GLN A 242 15.74 -13.15 -8.36
N LYS A 243 16.68 -12.61 -9.15
CA LYS A 243 18.07 -13.08 -9.22
C LYS A 243 18.82 -12.32 -10.31
N SER A 244 20.01 -11.90 -9.94
CA SER A 244 21.08 -11.38 -10.77
C SER A 244 21.53 -12.39 -11.81
N LYS A 245 21.87 -11.90 -13.01
CA LYS A 245 22.71 -12.54 -14.04
C LYS A 245 23.88 -13.34 -13.44
N LYS A 246 23.69 -14.63 -13.16
CA LYS A 246 24.69 -15.71 -13.16
C LYS A 246 24.06 -16.98 -12.62
N ARG A 247 23.42 -17.74 -13.50
CA ARG A 247 23.40 -19.21 -13.51
C ARG A 247 22.73 -19.58 -14.81
N LYS A 248 23.55 -19.96 -15.80
CA LYS A 248 23.10 -20.85 -16.87
C LYS A 248 22.76 -22.17 -16.18
N ARG A 249 21.50 -22.36 -15.86
CA ARG A 249 20.92 -23.67 -15.62
C ARG A 249 19.47 -23.52 -16.04
N ASP A 250 19.04 -24.41 -16.93
CA ASP A 250 17.64 -24.55 -17.36
C ASP A 250 16.79 -24.88 -16.12
N GLU A 251 16.42 -23.86 -15.34
CA GLU A 251 15.38 -23.94 -14.33
C GLU A 251 14.09 -23.55 -15.04
N ASP A 252 13.15 -24.50 -15.17
CA ASP A 252 11.83 -24.33 -15.79
C ASP A 252 11.26 -22.95 -15.44
N GLU A 253 11.23 -22.06 -16.43
CA GLU A 253 10.74 -20.70 -16.30
C GLU A 253 9.22 -20.80 -16.09
N THR A 254 8.79 -20.96 -14.83
CA THR A 254 7.39 -21.16 -14.48
C THR A 254 6.56 -20.00 -15.01
N ASP A 255 5.57 -20.28 -15.86
CA ASP A 255 4.73 -19.25 -16.48
C ASP A 255 4.08 -18.40 -15.37
N PRO A 256 4.27 -17.07 -15.38
CA PRO A 256 3.63 -16.17 -14.42
C PRO A 256 2.11 -16.32 -14.34
N LYS A 257 1.45 -16.75 -15.42
CA LYS A 257 0.01 -17.09 -15.37
C LYS A 257 -0.26 -18.31 -14.50
N GLU A 258 0.59 -19.32 -14.49
CA GLU A 258 0.45 -20.49 -13.61
C GLU A 258 0.65 -20.12 -12.15
N ILE A 259 1.62 -19.25 -11.85
CA ILE A 259 1.84 -18.72 -10.49
C ILE A 259 0.57 -17.97 -10.02
N LEU A 260 0.02 -17.11 -10.87
CA LEU A 260 -1.20 -16.36 -10.54
C LEU A 260 -2.42 -17.27 -10.42
N LYS A 261 -2.51 -18.33 -11.23
CA LYS A 261 -3.56 -19.34 -11.10
C LYS A 261 -3.45 -20.07 -9.76
N ALA A 262 -2.25 -20.46 -9.33
CA ALA A 262 -2.01 -21.06 -8.02
C ALA A 262 -2.41 -20.12 -6.86
N VAL A 263 -2.18 -18.81 -7.00
CA VAL A 263 -2.65 -17.79 -6.04
C VAL A 263 -4.19 -17.79 -5.96
N GLY A 264 -4.88 -17.87 -7.10
CA GLY A 264 -6.34 -17.93 -7.11
C GLY A 264 -6.89 -19.21 -6.50
N GLU A 265 -6.29 -20.37 -6.79
CA GLU A 265 -6.65 -21.65 -6.16
C GLU A 265 -6.46 -21.62 -4.65
N MET A 266 -5.38 -21.02 -4.16
CA MET A 266 -5.12 -20.85 -2.73
C MET A 266 -6.19 -20.01 -2.02
N GLY A 267 -6.85 -19.11 -2.76
CA GLY A 267 -7.90 -18.21 -2.30
C GLY A 267 -9.31 -18.62 -2.76
N LYS A 268 -9.50 -19.86 -3.22
CA LYS A 268 -10.79 -20.34 -3.72
C LYS A 268 -11.93 -20.05 -2.72
N GLY A 269 -13.02 -19.48 -3.22
CA GLY A 269 -14.17 -19.05 -2.42
C GLY A 269 -14.09 -17.61 -1.90
N LEU A 270 -12.88 -17.03 -1.80
CA LEU A 270 -12.65 -15.61 -1.46
C LEU A 270 -12.27 -14.79 -2.70
N VAL A 271 -11.40 -15.34 -3.57
CA VAL A 271 -10.97 -14.72 -4.82
C VAL A 271 -12.09 -14.81 -5.85
N ARG A 272 -12.35 -13.70 -6.55
CA ARG A 272 -13.30 -13.59 -7.65
C ARG A 272 -12.62 -13.66 -9.01
N ASP A 273 -11.65 -12.79 -9.25
CA ASP A 273 -10.95 -12.67 -10.54
C ASP A 273 -9.47 -12.35 -10.31
N ILE A 274 -8.60 -12.79 -11.23
CA ILE A 274 -7.22 -12.32 -11.31
C ILE A 274 -6.96 -11.72 -12.69
N LEU A 275 -6.42 -10.49 -12.68
CA LEU A 275 -6.12 -9.70 -13.88
C LEU A 275 -4.63 -9.41 -13.95
N VAL A 276 -4.02 -9.55 -15.14
CA VAL A 276 -2.62 -9.19 -15.36
C VAL A 276 -2.54 -7.85 -16.09
N ALA A 277 -1.76 -6.90 -15.56
CA ALA A 277 -1.52 -5.66 -16.26
C ALA A 277 -0.71 -5.94 -17.54
N GLN A 278 -1.21 -5.50 -18.71
CA GLN A 278 -0.57 -5.75 -20.02
C GLN A 278 0.91 -5.32 -20.09
N VAL A 279 1.33 -4.35 -19.25
CA VAL A 279 2.70 -3.83 -19.19
C VAL A 279 3.71 -4.87 -18.70
N SER A 280 3.30 -5.89 -17.94
CA SER A 280 4.24 -6.88 -17.38
C SER A 280 4.53 -8.04 -18.32
N MET A 281 3.72 -8.29 -19.35
CA MET A 281 4.02 -9.33 -20.36
C MET A 281 5.25 -9.00 -21.22
N THR A 282 5.59 -7.72 -21.38
CA THR A 282 6.81 -7.31 -22.09
C THR A 282 8.09 -7.57 -21.28
N PHE A 283 8.02 -7.69 -19.96
CA PHE A 283 9.18 -8.04 -19.12
C PHE A 283 9.48 -9.54 -19.06
N LEU A 284 8.62 -10.37 -19.66
CA LEU A 284 8.72 -11.83 -19.67
C LEU A 284 9.13 -12.39 -21.04
N LYS A 285 9.42 -11.52 -22.01
CA LYS A 285 9.88 -11.90 -23.36
C LYS A 285 11.30 -11.37 -23.70
N ALA A 286 12.08 -10.96 -22.71
CA ALA A 286 13.41 -10.37 -22.93
C ALA A 286 14.50 -11.04 -22.07
#